data_AF-A0A1G7CDU3-F1
#
_entry.id   AF-A0A1G7CDU3-F1
#
_cell.length_a   1.000
_cell.length_b   1.000
_cell.length_c   1.000
_cell.angle_alpha   90.00
_cell.angle_beta   90.00
_cell.angle_gamma   90.00
#
_symmetry.space_group_name_H-M   'P 1'
#
loop_
_entity.id
_entity.type
_entity.pdbx_description
1 polymer ?
#
loop_
_entity_poly.entity_id
_entity_poly.type
_entity_poly.pdbx_seq_one_letter_code
_entity_poly.pdbx_strand_id
1 'polypeptide(L)'
;MTGLHRLILLLALPLAACGPGDDFARPGTWRPTGANEANLGTMLVEPAHARAGVAARTERGQPGSHAIRLLEQDRRRPLPDSRAATIGNIGAAPPAAAGPANDR
;
A
#
# COMPACT_ATOMS: atom_id res chain seq x y z
N MET A 1 -46.94 10.56 8.53
CA MET A 1 -45.68 10.67 9.32
C MET A 1 -44.56 9.71 8.88
N THR A 2 -44.81 8.78 7.95
CA THR A 2 -43.84 7.79 7.44
C THR A 2 -42.88 8.32 6.38
N GLY A 3 -43.29 9.33 5.58
CA GLY A 3 -42.46 9.91 4.50
C GLY A 3 -41.26 10.72 5.00
N LEU A 4 -41.46 11.51 6.07
CA LEU A 4 -40.41 12.34 6.67
C LEU A 4 -39.29 11.47 7.27
N HIS A 5 -39.65 10.36 7.92
CA HIS A 5 -38.69 9.40 8.47
C HIS A 5 -37.85 8.71 7.39
N ARG A 6 -38.47 8.32 6.26
CA ARG A 6 -37.74 7.74 5.12
C ARG A 6 -36.78 8.74 4.48
N LEU A 7 -37.20 10.00 4.35
CA LEU A 7 -36.34 11.07 3.82
C LEU A 7 -35.15 11.34 4.74
N ILE A 8 -35.39 11.42 6.06
CA ILE A 8 -34.32 11.60 7.06
C ILE A 8 -33.35 10.42 7.04
N LEU A 9 -33.84 9.18 6.95
CA LEU A 9 -32.96 8.01 6.82
C LEU A 9 -32.11 8.09 5.55
N LEU A 10 -32.72 8.38 4.40
CA LEU A 10 -32.02 8.49 3.12
C LEU A 10 -30.94 9.58 3.12
N LEU A 11 -31.21 10.73 3.76
CA LEU A 11 -30.22 11.80 3.91
C LEU A 11 -29.12 11.49 4.95
N ALA A 12 -29.36 10.60 5.90
CA ALA A 12 -28.36 10.23 6.91
C ALA A 12 -27.34 9.18 6.42
N LEU A 13 -27.68 8.37 5.40
CA LEU A 13 -26.76 7.37 4.83
C LEU A 13 -25.41 7.92 4.33
N PRO A 14 -25.32 9.04 3.58
CA PRO A 14 -24.02 9.55 3.11
C PRO A 14 -23.13 10.05 4.24
N LEU A 15 -23.66 10.43 5.40
CA LEU A 15 -22.84 10.85 6.54
C LEU A 15 -22.09 9.67 7.18
N ALA A 16 -22.59 8.44 7.05
CA ALA A 16 -21.88 7.24 7.51
C ALA A 16 -20.68 6.89 6.60
N ALA A 17 -20.68 7.34 5.35
CA ALA A 17 -19.55 7.15 4.42
C ALA A 17 -18.40 8.14 4.67
N CYS A 18 -18.66 9.25 5.38
CA CYS A 18 -17.66 10.23 5.77
C CYS A 18 -17.18 10.02 7.22
N GLY A 19 -17.21 8.77 7.70
CA GLY A 19 -16.66 8.41 9.00
C GLY A 19 -15.13 8.39 9.00
N PRO A 20 -14.47 8.53 10.16
CA PRO A 20 -13.00 8.53 10.32
C PRO A 20 -12.37 7.14 10.13
N GLY A 21 -12.95 6.30 9.26
CA GLY A 21 -12.40 4.99 8.96
C GLY A 21 -11.02 5.13 8.34
N ASP A 22 -10.02 4.59 9.03
CA ASP A 22 -8.69 4.42 8.47
C ASP A 22 -8.83 3.48 7.26
N ASP A 23 -8.79 4.01 6.04
CA ASP A 23 -8.85 3.19 4.81
C ASP A 23 -7.73 2.14 4.81
N PHE A 24 -6.63 2.40 5.51
CA PHE A 24 -5.52 1.45 5.70
C PHE A 24 -5.84 0.33 6.72
N ALA A 25 -6.98 0.41 7.42
CA ALA A 25 -7.48 -0.63 8.32
C ALA A 25 -8.49 -1.58 7.69
N ARG A 26 -8.82 -1.43 6.39
CA ARG A 26 -9.71 -2.37 5.69
C ARG A 26 -9.13 -3.80 5.69
N PRO A 27 -9.95 -4.83 5.97
CA PRO A 27 -9.54 -6.23 5.79
C PRO A 27 -9.00 -6.47 4.37
N GLY A 28 -7.87 -7.17 4.28
CA GLY A 28 -7.19 -7.44 3.01
C GLY A 28 -6.23 -6.34 2.54
N THR A 29 -6.23 -5.17 3.19
CA THR A 29 -5.17 -4.17 2.98
C THR A 29 -3.90 -4.67 3.64
N TRP A 30 -2.82 -4.74 2.88
CA TRP A 30 -1.53 -5.12 3.42
C TRP A 30 -1.05 -4.09 4.45
N ARG A 31 -0.56 -4.58 5.59
CA ARG A 31 0.03 -3.75 6.65
C ARG A 31 1.37 -4.37 7.04
N PRO A 32 2.42 -3.56 7.23
CA PRO A 32 3.65 -4.09 7.78
C PRO A 32 3.44 -4.49 9.23
N THR A 33 3.92 -5.68 9.61
CA THR A 33 3.88 -6.18 10.98
C THR A 33 5.19 -6.92 11.30
N GLY A 34 5.58 -6.95 12.57
CA GLY A 34 6.72 -7.72 13.06
C GLY A 34 8.01 -7.41 12.30
N ALA A 35 8.63 -8.44 11.71
CA ALA A 35 9.88 -8.32 10.97
C ALA A 35 9.79 -7.36 9.77
N ASN A 36 8.64 -7.29 9.09
CA ASN A 36 8.47 -6.39 7.95
C ASN A 36 8.46 -4.92 8.39
N GLU A 37 7.81 -4.62 9.52
CA GLU A 37 7.81 -3.27 10.07
C GLU A 37 9.23 -2.82 10.47
N ALA A 38 9.98 -3.70 11.13
CA ALA A 38 11.38 -3.44 11.49
C ALA A 38 12.26 -3.21 10.24
N ASN A 39 12.12 -4.05 9.20
CA ASN A 39 12.87 -3.92 7.96
C ASN A 39 12.51 -2.63 7.20
N LEU A 40 11.24 -2.25 7.15
CA LEU A 40 10.86 -0.97 6.55
C LEU A 40 11.41 0.21 7.34
N GLY A 41 11.42 0.11 8.67
CA GLY A 41 12.06 1.09 9.55
C GLY A 41 13.54 1.29 9.24
N THR A 42 14.29 0.23 8.94
CA THR A 42 15.71 0.33 8.56
C THR A 42 15.94 0.82 7.13
N MET A 43 14.97 0.63 6.24
CA MET A 43 15.01 1.14 4.86
C MET A 43 14.68 2.63 4.75
N LEU A 44 14.05 3.22 5.78
CA LEU A 44 13.72 4.65 5.77
C LEU A 44 14.97 5.49 6.03
N VAL A 45 15.30 6.36 5.07
CA VAL A 45 16.38 7.34 5.21
C VAL A 45 16.03 8.40 6.27
N GLU A 46 14.76 8.76 6.38
CA GLU A 46 14.24 9.76 7.32
C GLU A 46 12.96 9.20 7.98
N PRO A 47 12.95 8.97 9.31
CA PRO A 47 11.81 8.39 10.00
C PRO A 47 10.51 9.20 9.87
N ALA A 48 10.59 10.52 9.68
CA ALA A 48 9.42 11.37 9.46
C ALA A 48 8.63 10.96 8.19
N HIS A 49 9.28 10.33 7.21
CA HIS A 49 8.64 9.91 5.97
C HIS A 49 7.66 8.73 6.17
N ALA A 50 7.69 8.05 7.32
CA ALA A 50 6.70 7.03 7.66
C ALA A 50 5.31 7.60 7.93
N ARG A 51 5.22 8.87 8.34
CA ARG A 51 3.95 9.53 8.69
C ARG A 51 3.38 10.36 7.54
N ALA A 52 4.27 10.96 6.76
CA ALA A 52 3.92 11.77 5.60
C ALA A 52 4.87 11.44 4.47
N GLY A 53 4.34 11.08 3.30
CA GLY A 53 5.15 10.91 2.11
C GLY A 53 5.87 12.22 1.76
N VAL A 54 7.07 12.10 1.21
CA VAL A 54 7.81 13.26 0.71
C VAL A 54 7.71 13.30 -0.80
N ALA A 55 7.01 14.32 -1.31
CA ALA A 55 7.08 14.65 -2.71
C ALA A 55 8.52 15.08 -3.04
N ALA A 56 9.11 14.55 -4.10
CA ALA A 56 10.36 15.11 -4.59
C ALA A 56 10.13 16.59 -4.93
N ARG A 57 11.08 17.49 -4.62
CA ARG A 57 10.94 18.93 -4.93
C ARG A 57 10.67 19.22 -6.42
N THR A 58 11.07 18.28 -7.29
CA THR A 58 10.85 18.31 -8.73
C THR A 58 9.59 17.56 -9.18
N GLU A 59 9.00 16.72 -8.31
CA GLU A 59 7.71 16.09 -8.56
C GLU A 59 6.60 17.09 -8.31
N ARG A 60 6.08 17.64 -9.41
CA ARG A 60 4.69 18.05 -9.44
C ARG A 60 3.89 16.75 -9.46
N GLY A 61 2.93 16.52 -8.57
CA GLY A 61 2.09 15.29 -8.49
C GLY A 61 1.26 14.92 -9.74
N GLN A 62 1.64 15.43 -10.91
CA GLN A 62 1.15 15.13 -12.24
C GLN A 62 1.19 13.64 -12.59
N PRO A 63 2.27 12.88 -12.33
CA PRO A 63 2.27 11.44 -12.68
C PRO A 63 1.18 10.66 -11.95
N GLY A 64 1.03 10.89 -10.63
CA GLY A 64 -0.01 10.25 -9.82
C GLY A 64 -1.42 10.66 -10.22
N SER A 65 -1.66 11.97 -10.40
CA SER A 65 -2.97 12.46 -10.84
C SER A 65 -3.34 12.03 -12.27
N HIS A 66 -2.36 11.87 -13.16
CA HIS A 66 -2.57 11.31 -14.49
C HIS A 66 -2.97 9.83 -14.43
N ALA A 67 -2.31 9.03 -13.58
CA ALA A 67 -2.67 7.63 -13.41
C ALA A 67 -4.10 7.46 -12.86
N ILE A 68 -4.50 8.27 -11.87
CA ILE A 68 -5.87 8.26 -11.34
C ILE A 68 -6.88 8.63 -12.43
N ARG A 69 -6.60 9.67 -13.22
CA ARG A 69 -7.48 10.10 -14.32
C ARG A 69 -7.67 9.01 -15.37
N LEU A 70 -6.61 8.28 -15.70
CA LEU A 70 -6.71 7.13 -16.62
C LEU A 70 -7.56 6.00 -16.04
N LEU A 71 -7.45 5.75 -14.73
CA LEU A 71 -8.27 4.75 -14.04
C LEU A 71 -9.76 5.13 -14.06
N GLU A 72 -10.09 6.38 -13.73
CA GLU A 72 -11.47 6.89 -13.71
C GLU A 72 -12.14 6.87 -15.09
N GLN A 73 -11.35 7.05 -16.15
CA GLN A 73 -11.82 7.06 -17.54
C GLN A 73 -11.80 5.67 -18.19
N ASP A 74 -11.46 4.63 -17.43
CA ASP A 74 -11.20 3.27 -17.90
C ASP A 74 -10.21 3.19 -19.08
N ARG A 75 -9.27 4.14 -19.12
CA ARG A 75 -8.18 4.22 -20.11
C ARG A 75 -6.89 3.65 -19.54
N ARG A 76 -6.98 2.53 -18.84
CA ARG A 76 -5.81 1.87 -18.27
C ARG A 76 -4.90 1.39 -19.39
N ARG A 77 -3.60 1.66 -19.26
CA ARG A 77 -2.61 1.08 -20.16
C ARG A 77 -2.59 -0.44 -19.94
N PRO A 78 -2.60 -1.27 -20.99
CA PRO A 78 -2.48 -2.71 -20.83
C PRO A 78 -1.16 -3.02 -20.10
N LEU A 79 -1.24 -3.94 -19.15
CA LEU A 79 -0.06 -4.45 -18.48
C LEU A 79 0.82 -5.16 -19.51
N PRO A 80 2.15 -5.05 -19.42
CA PRO A 80 3.05 -5.91 -20.19
C PRO A 80 2.69 -7.38 -19.96
N ASP A 81 2.76 -8.18 -21.01
CA ASP A 81 2.45 -9.61 -20.97
C ASP A 81 3.34 -10.30 -19.91
N SER A 82 2.75 -10.74 -18.79
CA SER A 82 3.46 -11.29 -17.62
C SER A 82 4.22 -12.59 -17.93
N ARG A 83 4.05 -13.13 -19.13
CA ARG A 83 4.76 -14.31 -19.65
C ARG A 83 6.26 -14.09 -19.85
N ALA A 84 6.75 -12.84 -19.76
CA ALA A 84 8.17 -12.50 -19.87
C ALA A 84 8.92 -12.53 -18.52
N ALA A 85 8.25 -12.70 -17.38
CA ALA A 85 8.96 -12.85 -16.11
C ALA A 85 9.46 -14.31 -15.97
N THR A 86 10.65 -14.59 -16.49
CA THR A 86 11.41 -15.76 -16.07
C THR A 86 11.74 -15.57 -14.59
N ILE A 87 10.94 -16.19 -13.72
CA ILE A 87 11.31 -16.35 -12.31
C ILE A 87 12.52 -17.29 -12.32
N GLY A 88 13.72 -16.72 -12.20
CA GLY A 88 14.93 -17.51 -11.94
C GLY A 88 14.70 -18.36 -10.70
N ASN A 89 15.00 -19.64 -10.78
CA ASN A 89 14.85 -20.58 -9.68
C ASN A 89 15.67 -20.10 -8.48
N ILE A 90 15.04 -19.47 -7.49
CA ILE A 90 15.66 -19.13 -6.19
C ILE A 90 15.70 -20.42 -5.38
N GLY A 91 16.48 -21.38 -5.87
CA GLY A 91 16.60 -22.74 -5.36
C GLY A 91 18.06 -23.10 -5.22
N ALA A 92 18.79 -22.34 -4.42
CA ALA A 92 20.01 -22.78 -3.77
C ALA A 92 20.24 -21.87 -2.56
N ALA A 93 19.96 -22.39 -1.36
CA ALA A 93 20.49 -21.78 -0.15
C ALA A 93 22.02 -21.69 -0.29
N PRO A 94 22.67 -20.56 0.01
CA PRO A 94 24.11 -20.54 0.15
C PRO A 94 24.52 -21.57 1.22
N PRO A 95 25.62 -22.32 1.05
CA PRO A 95 26.08 -23.23 2.09
C PRO A 95 26.26 -22.44 3.38
N ALA A 96 25.72 -22.98 4.47
CA ALA A 96 25.90 -22.40 5.80
C ALA A 96 27.40 -22.17 6.03
N ALA A 97 27.80 -20.90 6.21
CA ALA A 97 29.13 -20.59 6.67
C ALA A 97 29.28 -21.26 8.04
N ALA A 98 30.21 -22.23 8.13
CA ALA A 98 30.59 -22.83 9.39
C ALA A 98 31.07 -21.72 10.33
N GLY A 99 30.27 -21.39 11.33
CA GLY A 99 30.69 -20.50 12.41
C GLY A 99 31.86 -21.12 13.16
N PRO A 100 32.76 -20.30 13.72
CA PRO A 100 33.93 -20.82 14.44
C PRO A 100 33.47 -21.66 15.65
N ALA A 101 34.13 -22.81 15.83
CA ALA A 101 33.95 -23.68 16.98
C ALA A 101 34.20 -22.90 18.28
N ASN A 102 33.18 -22.81 19.12
CA ASN A 102 33.33 -22.30 20.48
C ASN A 102 33.87 -23.44 21.36
N ASP A 103 35.17 -23.47 21.56
CA ASP A 103 35.77 -24.14 22.72
C ASP A 103 35.77 -23.15 23.91
N ARG A 104 34.82 -23.35 24.82
CA ARG A 104 34.89 -22.89 26.22
C ARG A 104 34.26 -23.93 27.13
#